data_AF-A0A251Z7J9-F1
#
_entry.id   AF-A0A251Z7J9-F1
#
_cell.length_a   1.000
_cell.length_b   1.000
_cell.length_c   1.000
_cell.angle_alpha   90.00
_cell.angle_beta   90.00
_cell.angle_gamma   90.00
#
_symmetry.space_group_name_H-M   'P 1'
#
loop_
_entity.id
_entity.type
_entity.pdbx_description
1 polymer ?
#
loop_
_entity_poly.entity_id
_entity_poly.type
_entity_poly.pdbx_seq_one_letter_code
_entity_poly.pdbx_strand_id
1 'polypeptide(L)'
;MHRLAVIPGDLSDQLPALVEQTAAPFLFLSSADSDLSLLAKQKPSVPIRALNIQALEHPAAVDHYLRSTVSKARLVLVRLLGGRGHWSYGIEQLREWARGDASRGLLIVSGTVEGEQELASLGNFPDFIAIAIGRCLREGGAENMAQVMGCCSNWLAGEPLQPPAAIPQPDPYCFKWQPNPGPKVGLIFYRSLWSSADLDVLESCASAIRDVGLCPRIVLVSSLRDELVQEGVRQLLQAEAVELVLCATGFASVKADEAEAGAPLWQALGVPVLQLLCSTLPKQRWHNSSVGLGPLDLSMQVALPELDGRISGRIVCFKELYRADAALECAVQHYCPDGVL
;
A
#
# COMPACT_ATOMS: atom_id res chain seq x y z
N MET A 1 21.58 -7.77 -29.55
CA MET A 1 20.39 -7.61 -28.70
C MET A 1 20.68 -6.44 -27.78
N HIS A 2 20.16 -5.25 -28.11
CA HIS A 2 20.38 -4.05 -27.30
C HIS A 2 19.61 -4.20 -25.98
N ARG A 3 20.33 -4.10 -24.86
CA ARG A 3 19.79 -4.18 -23.51
C ARG A 3 19.25 -2.80 -23.13
N LEU A 4 17.98 -2.72 -22.74
CA LEU A 4 17.42 -1.52 -22.14
C LEU A 4 17.38 -1.75 -20.64
N ALA A 5 18.26 -1.08 -19.91
CA ALA A 5 18.18 -1.00 -18.46
C ALA A 5 16.99 -0.10 -18.12
N VAL A 6 16.01 -0.62 -17.39
CA VAL A 6 14.84 0.13 -16.92
C VAL A 6 15.07 0.56 -15.48
N ILE A 7 14.48 1.68 -15.08
CA ILE A 7 14.49 2.13 -13.69
C ILE A 7 13.86 1.03 -12.82
N PRO A 8 14.58 0.49 -11.82
CA PRO A 8 14.03 -0.56 -10.96
C PRO A 8 12.71 -0.14 -10.31
N GLY A 9 11.66 -0.94 -10.52
CA GLY A 9 10.32 -0.66 -10.01
C GLY A 9 9.44 0.24 -10.89
N ASP A 10 9.95 0.72 -12.02
CA ASP A 10 9.11 1.31 -13.07
C ASP A 10 8.46 0.19 -13.89
N LEU A 11 7.12 0.13 -13.85
CA LEU A 11 6.30 -0.88 -14.54
C LEU A 11 5.72 -0.33 -15.85
N SER A 12 6.26 0.78 -16.35
CA SER A 12 5.75 1.44 -17.54
C SER A 12 6.11 0.72 -18.86
N ASP A 13 7.11 -0.16 -18.86
CA ASP A 13 7.53 -0.90 -20.06
C ASP A 13 6.91 -2.31 -20.15
N GLN A 14 6.46 -2.68 -21.36
CA GLN A 14 5.74 -3.95 -21.65
C GLN A 14 6.66 -5.16 -21.91
N LEU A 15 7.97 -5.02 -21.79
CA LEU A 15 8.93 -6.10 -22.03
C LEU A 15 9.50 -6.58 -20.69
N PRO A 16 9.89 -7.87 -20.55
CA PRO A 16 10.61 -8.32 -19.37
C PRO A 16 11.96 -7.62 -19.32
N ALA A 17 12.01 -6.51 -18.60
CA ALA A 17 13.23 -5.76 -18.33
C ALA A 17 14.04 -6.52 -17.28
N LEU A 18 15.34 -6.65 -17.52
CA LEU A 18 16.26 -7.12 -16.49
C LEU A 18 16.48 -5.96 -15.52
N VAL A 19 16.11 -6.16 -14.26
CA VAL A 19 16.26 -5.14 -13.23
C VAL A 19 17.72 -5.08 -12.79
N GLU A 20 18.33 -3.90 -12.91
CA GLU A 20 19.69 -3.62 -12.44
C GLU A 20 19.62 -2.68 -11.23
N GLN A 21 19.94 -3.19 -10.04
CA GLN A 21 20.22 -2.39 -8.84
C GLN A 21 21.65 -2.70 -8.37
N THR A 22 22.32 -1.72 -7.77
CA THR A 22 23.58 -1.99 -7.11
C THR A 22 23.36 -2.84 -5.86
N ALA A 23 24.35 -3.65 -5.50
CA ALA A 23 24.21 -4.53 -4.36
C ALA A 23 24.23 -3.77 -3.01
N ALA A 24 23.42 -4.26 -2.08
CA ALA A 24 23.39 -3.81 -0.69
C ALA A 24 23.30 -5.01 0.27
N PRO A 25 23.76 -4.88 1.52
CA PRO A 25 23.66 -5.95 2.52
C PRO A 25 22.21 -6.28 2.89
N PHE A 26 21.28 -5.34 2.70
CA PHE A 26 19.85 -5.53 2.97
C PHE A 26 19.03 -5.29 1.70
N LEU A 27 18.19 -6.26 1.33
CA LEU A 27 17.16 -6.11 0.29
C LEU A 27 15.77 -6.22 0.89
N PHE A 28 14.89 -5.30 0.52
CA PHE A 28 13.47 -5.33 0.86
C PHE A 28 12.60 -5.41 -0.40
N LEU A 29 12.03 -6.59 -0.63
CA LEU A 29 11.14 -6.84 -1.76
C LEU A 29 9.69 -6.80 -1.25
N SER A 30 8.87 -5.89 -1.76
CA SER A 30 7.47 -5.77 -1.32
C SER A 30 6.52 -5.79 -2.52
N SER A 31 5.35 -6.41 -2.37
CA SER A 31 4.24 -6.23 -3.31
C SER A 31 3.53 -4.86 -3.13
N ALA A 32 3.80 -4.13 -2.05
CA ALA A 32 3.09 -2.91 -1.70
C ALA A 32 3.97 -1.67 -1.94
N ASP A 33 3.59 -0.81 -2.89
CA ASP A 33 4.28 0.46 -3.14
C ASP A 33 4.25 1.42 -1.95
N SER A 34 3.24 1.28 -1.08
CA SER A 34 3.14 2.01 0.19
C SER A 34 4.37 1.79 1.07
N ASP A 35 4.96 0.59 1.04
CA ASP A 35 6.13 0.27 1.84
C ASP A 35 7.37 0.95 1.31
N LEU A 36 7.54 0.93 -0.02
CA LEU A 36 8.66 1.59 -0.71
C LEU A 36 8.59 3.10 -0.50
N SER A 37 7.38 3.66 -0.61
CA SER A 37 7.12 5.10 -0.43
C SER A 37 7.37 5.53 1.01
N LEU A 38 6.97 4.71 1.98
CA LEU A 38 7.23 4.98 3.39
C LEU A 38 8.72 4.86 3.71
N LEU A 39 9.38 3.81 3.23
CA LEU A 39 10.81 3.58 3.44
C LEU A 39 11.66 4.69 2.80
N ALA A 40 11.29 5.19 1.62
CA ALA A 40 11.97 6.29 0.94
C ALA A 40 11.93 7.61 1.72
N LYS A 41 10.98 7.76 2.66
CA LYS A 41 10.91 8.91 3.57
C LYS A 41 11.77 8.70 4.83
N GLN A 42 12.29 7.50 5.06
CA GLN A 42 13.18 7.19 6.17
C GLN A 42 14.64 7.29 5.77
N LYS A 43 15.50 7.45 6.78
CA LYS A 43 16.96 7.38 6.62
C LYS A 43 17.42 6.03 7.16
N PRO A 44 17.57 5.00 6.30
CA PRO A 44 18.04 3.70 6.75
C PRO A 44 19.46 3.81 7.31
N SER A 45 19.72 3.13 8.42
CA SER A 45 21.02 3.12 9.10
C SER A 45 22.05 2.21 8.41
N VAL A 46 21.60 1.35 7.51
CA VAL A 46 22.42 0.47 6.68
C VAL A 46 22.07 0.68 5.20
N PRO A 47 23.00 0.43 4.26
CA PRO A 47 22.64 0.46 2.85
C PRO A 47 21.58 -0.61 2.55
N ILE A 48 20.49 -0.18 1.92
CA ILE A 48 19.33 -1.01 1.60
C ILE A 48 18.95 -0.79 0.13
N ARG A 49 18.52 -1.84 -0.56
CA ARG A 49 17.77 -1.69 -1.81
C ARG A 49 16.35 -2.16 -1.58
N ALA A 50 15.41 -1.47 -2.20
CA ALA A 50 14.02 -1.87 -2.15
C ALA A 50 13.48 -2.03 -3.57
N LEU A 51 12.54 -2.93 -3.76
CA LEU A 51 11.97 -3.17 -5.09
C LEU A 51 10.55 -3.70 -4.98
N ASN A 52 9.68 -3.23 -5.89
CA ASN A 52 8.37 -3.85 -6.05
C ASN A 52 8.54 -5.22 -6.72
N ILE A 53 7.99 -6.27 -6.11
CA ILE A 53 8.09 -7.65 -6.62
C ILE A 53 7.51 -7.81 -8.03
N GLN A 54 6.59 -6.93 -8.46
CA GLN A 54 6.07 -6.91 -9.83
C GLN A 54 7.18 -6.74 -10.89
N ALA A 55 8.28 -6.04 -10.55
CA ALA A 55 9.43 -5.93 -11.43
C ALA A 55 10.20 -7.26 -11.60
N LEU A 56 9.89 -8.28 -10.81
CA LEU A 56 10.49 -9.60 -10.79
C LEU A 56 9.46 -10.71 -11.09
N GLU A 57 8.42 -10.45 -11.88
CA GLU A 57 7.42 -11.48 -12.24
C GLU A 57 7.99 -12.59 -13.14
N HIS A 58 8.88 -12.23 -14.06
CA HIS A 58 9.42 -13.19 -15.02
C HIS A 58 10.62 -13.95 -14.43
N PRO A 59 10.71 -15.30 -14.56
CA PRO A 59 11.83 -16.08 -14.03
C PRO A 59 13.22 -15.58 -14.45
N ALA A 60 13.36 -15.08 -15.68
CA ALA A 60 14.60 -14.49 -16.19
C ALA A 60 15.03 -13.22 -15.42
N ALA A 61 14.08 -12.38 -15.02
CA ALA A 61 14.35 -11.19 -14.22
C ALA A 61 14.77 -11.58 -12.80
N VAL A 62 14.08 -12.56 -12.19
CA VAL A 62 14.44 -13.15 -10.89
C VAL A 62 15.87 -13.69 -10.91
N ASP A 63 16.20 -14.55 -11.86
CA ASP A 63 17.54 -15.16 -11.98
C ASP A 63 18.64 -14.14 -12.24
N HIS A 64 18.35 -13.11 -13.03
CA HIS A 64 19.29 -12.02 -13.24
C HIS A 64 19.52 -11.25 -11.94
N TYR A 65 18.45 -10.82 -11.28
CA TYR A 65 18.50 -10.04 -10.04
C TYR A 65 19.20 -10.80 -8.91
N LEU A 66 18.97 -12.12 -8.82
CA LEU A 66 19.68 -13.00 -7.89
C LEU A 66 21.20 -13.00 -8.12
N ARG A 67 21.63 -13.11 -9.37
CA ARG A 67 23.06 -13.14 -9.73
C ARG A 67 23.72 -11.77 -9.57
N SER A 68 23.06 -10.71 -9.98
CA SER A 68 23.64 -9.35 -10.00
C SER A 68 23.61 -8.67 -8.64
N THR A 69 22.50 -8.80 -7.90
CA THR A 69 22.18 -7.98 -6.72
C THR A 69 22.11 -8.82 -5.46
N VAL A 70 21.27 -9.86 -5.43
CA VAL A 70 21.03 -10.68 -4.21
C VAL A 70 22.26 -11.49 -3.79
N SER A 71 23.12 -11.88 -4.73
CA SER A 71 24.34 -12.65 -4.47
C SER A 71 25.27 -11.99 -3.44
N LYS A 72 25.17 -10.67 -3.28
CA LYS A 72 25.97 -9.86 -2.35
C LYS A 72 25.20 -9.39 -1.11
N ALA A 73 23.91 -9.72 -1.02
CA ALA A 73 23.08 -9.41 0.14
C ALA A 73 23.41 -10.34 1.31
N ARG A 74 23.11 -9.88 2.53
CA ARG A 74 23.13 -10.69 3.75
C ARG A 74 21.73 -10.93 4.30
N LEU A 75 20.81 -10.01 4.08
CA LEU A 75 19.41 -10.13 4.50
C LEU A 75 18.49 -9.81 3.33
N VAL A 76 17.50 -10.67 3.10
CA VAL A 76 16.37 -10.41 2.20
C VAL A 76 15.08 -10.50 3.01
N LEU A 77 14.33 -9.40 3.04
CA LEU A 77 12.96 -9.35 3.55
C LEU A 77 11.99 -9.29 2.37
N VAL A 78 11.08 -10.25 2.30
CA VAL A 78 10.05 -10.33 1.26
C VAL A 78 8.68 -10.14 1.89
N ARG A 79 7.91 -9.15 1.45
CA ARG A 79 6.48 -9.02 1.79
C ARG A 79 5.61 -9.30 0.58
N LEU A 80 4.68 -10.25 0.72
CA LEU A 80 3.76 -10.64 -0.34
C LEU A 80 2.32 -10.25 -0.02
N LEU A 81 1.63 -9.61 -0.97
CA LEU A 81 0.18 -9.42 -0.95
C LEU A 81 -0.48 -10.60 -1.66
N GLY A 82 -0.57 -11.73 -0.96
CA GLY A 82 -1.13 -12.99 -1.47
C GLY A 82 -0.42 -14.22 -0.90
N GLY A 83 -0.97 -15.40 -1.14
CA GLY A 83 -0.35 -16.68 -0.73
C GLY A 83 0.88 -17.06 -1.57
N ARG A 84 1.57 -18.12 -1.16
CA ARG A 84 2.82 -18.64 -1.76
C ARG A 84 2.79 -18.77 -3.30
N GLY A 85 1.63 -19.07 -3.89
CA GLY A 85 1.47 -19.24 -5.33
C GLY A 85 1.79 -18.01 -6.18
N HIS A 86 1.65 -16.79 -5.63
CA HIS A 86 1.78 -15.54 -6.39
C HIS A 86 3.20 -15.27 -6.90
N TRP A 87 4.24 -15.77 -6.21
CA TRP A 87 5.64 -15.56 -6.58
C TRP A 87 6.52 -16.77 -6.23
N SER A 88 5.98 -17.96 -6.49
CA SER A 88 6.56 -19.24 -6.06
C SER A 88 8.00 -19.47 -6.53
N TYR A 89 8.30 -19.12 -7.79
CA TYR A 89 9.64 -19.27 -8.35
C TYR A 89 10.67 -18.43 -7.59
N GLY A 90 10.41 -17.13 -7.40
CA GLY A 90 11.31 -16.24 -6.66
C GLY A 90 11.52 -16.66 -5.21
N ILE A 91 10.46 -17.15 -4.55
CA ILE A 91 10.55 -17.73 -3.21
C ILE A 91 11.52 -18.92 -3.19
N GLU A 92 11.37 -19.90 -4.09
CA GLU A 92 12.24 -21.07 -4.08
C GLU A 92 13.71 -20.72 -4.37
N GLN A 93 13.95 -19.83 -5.32
CA GLN A 93 15.31 -19.36 -5.61
C GLN A 93 15.95 -18.64 -4.40
N LEU A 94 15.19 -17.82 -3.67
CA LEU A 94 15.67 -17.17 -2.45
C LEU A 94 15.94 -18.18 -1.33
N ARG A 95 15.12 -19.23 -1.20
CA ARG A 95 15.35 -20.30 -0.23
C ARG A 95 16.63 -21.05 -0.53
N GLU A 96 16.91 -21.35 -1.80
CA GLU A 96 18.19 -21.94 -2.21
C GLU A 96 19.37 -21.02 -1.90
N TRP A 97 19.25 -19.72 -2.23
CA TRP A 97 20.26 -18.71 -1.90
C TRP A 97 20.56 -18.64 -0.39
N ALA A 98 19.53 -18.69 0.44
CA ALA A 98 19.65 -18.64 1.90
C ALA A 98 20.26 -19.92 2.49
N ARG A 99 19.98 -21.10 1.91
CA ARG A 99 20.61 -22.37 2.33
C ARG A 99 22.08 -22.47 1.96
N GLY A 100 22.52 -21.74 0.93
CA GLY A 100 23.89 -21.79 0.43
C GLY A 100 24.94 -21.21 1.39
N ASP A 101 24.54 -20.42 2.38
CA ASP A 101 25.44 -19.77 3.34
C ASP A 101 24.69 -19.43 4.64
N ALA A 102 25.16 -19.97 5.76
CA ALA A 102 24.53 -19.80 7.08
C ALA A 102 24.55 -18.34 7.59
N SER A 103 25.34 -17.45 6.99
CA SER A 103 25.37 -16.02 7.31
C SER A 103 24.26 -15.21 6.63
N ARG A 104 23.45 -15.85 5.77
CA ARG A 104 22.36 -15.23 5.02
C ARG A 104 21.02 -15.39 5.75
N GLY A 105 20.27 -14.30 5.83
CA GLY A 105 18.93 -14.25 6.39
C GLY A 105 17.87 -14.09 5.30
N LEU A 106 16.80 -14.86 5.40
CA LEU A 106 15.61 -14.77 4.57
C LEU A 106 14.37 -14.70 5.45
N LEU A 107 13.68 -13.56 5.39
CA LEU A 107 12.39 -13.34 6.03
C LEU A 107 11.33 -13.25 4.94
N ILE A 108 10.27 -14.04 5.04
CA ILE A 108 9.13 -13.97 4.13
C ILE A 108 7.89 -13.70 5.00
N VAL A 109 7.19 -12.61 4.71
CA VAL A 109 6.09 -12.11 5.53
C VAL A 109 4.84 -11.90 4.69
N SER A 110 3.69 -12.15 5.31
CA SER A 110 2.38 -11.98 4.69
C SER A 110 1.85 -10.56 4.85
N GLY A 111 1.28 -10.03 3.77
CA GLY A 111 0.48 -8.81 3.78
C GLY A 111 -0.92 -8.99 4.36
N THR A 112 -1.37 -10.23 4.64
CA THR A 112 -2.64 -10.51 5.34
C THR A 112 -2.42 -11.43 6.55
N VAL A 113 -3.44 -11.56 7.41
CA VAL A 113 -3.38 -12.42 8.60
C VAL A 113 -3.47 -13.90 8.22
N GLU A 114 -4.31 -14.23 7.24
CA GLU A 114 -4.62 -15.61 6.83
C GLU A 114 -3.39 -16.36 6.30
N GLY A 115 -2.49 -15.64 5.59
CA GLY A 115 -1.27 -16.21 5.02
C GLY A 115 -0.03 -16.15 5.92
N GLU A 116 -0.14 -15.61 7.16
CA GLU A 116 1.05 -15.28 7.96
C GLU A 116 1.88 -16.51 8.36
N GLN A 117 1.22 -17.60 8.75
CA GLN A 117 1.91 -18.83 9.15
C GLN A 117 2.56 -19.53 7.97
N GLU A 118 1.84 -19.65 6.85
CA GLU A 118 2.36 -20.31 5.64
C GLU A 118 3.62 -19.60 5.14
N LEU A 119 3.57 -18.28 4.98
CA LEU A 119 4.69 -17.51 4.45
C LEU A 119 5.86 -17.40 5.41
N ALA A 120 5.62 -17.26 6.72
CA ALA A 120 6.68 -17.22 7.73
C ALA A 120 7.57 -18.47 7.69
N SER A 121 6.96 -19.65 7.53
CA SER A 121 7.66 -20.94 7.48
C SER A 121 8.62 -21.13 6.30
N LEU A 122 8.56 -20.22 5.31
CA LEU A 122 9.41 -20.28 4.11
C LEU A 122 10.77 -19.61 4.31
N GLY A 123 10.90 -18.76 5.33
CA GLY A 123 12.15 -18.13 5.73
C GLY A 123 13.10 -19.08 6.47
N ASN A 124 14.23 -18.56 6.94
CA ASN A 124 15.21 -19.30 7.74
C ASN A 124 15.40 -18.75 9.18
N PHE A 125 14.42 -17.97 9.64
CA PHE A 125 14.30 -17.52 11.03
C PHE A 125 13.09 -18.19 11.69
N PRO A 126 13.00 -18.21 13.03
CA PRO A 126 11.79 -18.63 13.72
C PRO A 126 10.54 -17.87 13.24
N ASP A 127 9.46 -18.60 12.95
CA ASP A 127 8.22 -18.07 12.35
C ASP A 127 7.67 -16.85 13.09
N PHE A 128 7.73 -16.84 14.43
CA PHE A 128 7.20 -15.75 15.25
C PHE A 128 7.83 -14.38 14.95
N ILE A 129 9.09 -14.36 14.47
CA ILE A 129 9.78 -13.13 14.09
C ILE A 129 9.19 -12.58 12.79
N ALA A 130 9.05 -13.44 11.78
CA ALA A 130 8.45 -13.06 10.50
C ALA A 130 7.00 -12.61 10.68
N ILE A 131 6.24 -13.28 11.55
CA ILE A 131 4.88 -12.89 11.93
C ILE A 131 4.86 -11.51 12.60
N ALA A 132 5.76 -11.25 13.55
CA ALA A 132 5.86 -9.95 14.22
C ALA A 132 6.22 -8.80 13.26
N ILE A 133 7.17 -9.04 12.35
CA ILE A 133 7.51 -8.10 11.27
C ILE A 133 6.32 -7.87 10.35
N GLY A 134 5.66 -8.94 9.91
CA GLY A 134 4.46 -8.88 9.08
C GLY A 134 3.36 -8.04 9.73
N ARG A 135 3.12 -8.20 11.03
CA ARG A 135 2.17 -7.39 11.80
C ARG A 135 2.52 -5.90 11.77
N CYS A 136 3.77 -5.54 12.01
CA CYS A 136 4.22 -4.14 11.92
C CYS A 136 3.98 -3.54 10.52
N LEU A 137 4.32 -4.29 9.46
CA LEU A 137 4.15 -3.83 8.08
C LEU A 137 2.66 -3.75 7.66
N ARG A 138 1.80 -4.64 8.16
CA ARG A 138 0.34 -4.55 7.95
C ARG A 138 -0.27 -3.36 8.65
N GLU A 139 0.19 -3.09 9.87
CA GLU A 139 -0.28 -1.93 10.62
C GLU A 139 0.17 -0.63 9.95
N GLY A 140 1.40 -0.63 9.42
CA GLY A 140 1.97 0.47 8.66
C GLY A 140 2.34 1.66 9.55
N GLY A 141 2.70 2.78 8.93
CA GLY A 141 3.14 3.98 9.64
C GLY A 141 4.66 4.00 9.88
N ALA A 142 5.19 5.21 10.01
CA ALA A 142 6.63 5.44 10.08
C ALA A 142 7.31 4.73 11.27
N GLU A 143 6.65 4.69 12.42
CA GLU A 143 7.18 4.06 13.64
C GLU A 143 7.29 2.54 13.51
N ASN A 144 6.26 1.87 12.96
CA ASN A 144 6.30 0.44 12.70
C ASN A 144 7.38 0.08 11.67
N MET A 145 7.49 0.85 10.59
CA MET A 145 8.55 0.65 9.60
C MET A 145 9.94 0.87 10.22
N ALA A 146 10.11 1.87 11.09
CA ALA A 146 11.36 2.10 11.79
C ALA A 146 11.74 0.94 12.72
N GLN A 147 10.77 0.32 13.41
CA GLN A 147 11.01 -0.88 14.21
C GLN A 147 11.47 -2.07 13.35
N VAL A 148 10.84 -2.30 12.20
CA VAL A 148 11.23 -3.37 11.27
C VAL A 148 12.63 -3.13 10.71
N MET A 149 12.91 -1.91 10.24
CA MET A 149 14.23 -1.56 9.72
C MET A 149 15.30 -1.65 10.81
N GLY A 150 14.97 -1.23 12.03
CA GLY A 150 15.85 -1.31 13.21
C GLY A 150 16.21 -2.75 13.56
N CYS A 151 15.23 -3.65 13.70
CA CYS A 151 15.52 -5.04 14.04
C CYS A 151 16.36 -5.74 12.97
N CYS A 152 16.09 -5.48 11.68
CA CYS A 152 16.86 -6.00 10.56
C CYS A 152 18.30 -5.46 10.55
N SER A 153 18.47 -4.16 10.82
CA SER A 153 19.79 -3.51 10.87
C SER A 153 20.64 -4.02 12.04
N ASN A 154 20.04 -4.21 13.21
CA ASN A 154 20.71 -4.79 14.38
C ASN A 154 21.21 -6.21 14.08
N TRP A 155 20.40 -7.03 13.41
CA TRP A 155 20.84 -8.36 12.98
C TRP A 155 22.02 -8.32 12.00
N LEU A 156 21.98 -7.38 11.05
CA LEU A 156 23.11 -7.17 10.13
C LEU A 156 24.39 -6.73 10.86
N ALA A 157 24.25 -6.00 11.98
CA ALA A 157 25.35 -5.62 12.86
C ALA A 157 25.85 -6.75 13.79
N GLY A 158 25.21 -7.92 13.76
CA GLY A 158 25.62 -9.11 14.51
C GLY A 158 24.83 -9.35 15.80
N GLU A 159 23.79 -8.56 16.08
CA GLU A 159 22.89 -8.82 17.20
C GLU A 159 21.86 -9.93 16.86
N PRO A 160 21.29 -10.62 17.85
CA PRO A 160 20.16 -11.51 17.60
C PRO A 160 18.96 -10.75 17.04
N LEU A 161 18.30 -11.30 16.02
CA LEU A 161 17.09 -10.71 15.47
C LEU A 161 15.96 -10.83 16.50
N GLN A 162 15.47 -9.69 16.99
CA GLN A 162 14.36 -9.62 17.96
C GLN A 162 13.04 -9.34 17.22
N PRO A 163 11.91 -9.93 17.65
CA PRO A 163 10.61 -9.62 17.07
C PRO A 163 10.19 -8.18 17.42
N PRO A 164 9.87 -7.33 16.43
CA PRO A 164 9.36 -5.98 16.71
C PRO A 164 7.94 -6.03 17.27
N ALA A 165 7.55 -5.00 18.02
CA ALA A 165 6.21 -4.89 18.59
C ALA A 165 5.36 -3.92 17.77
N ALA A 166 4.33 -4.44 17.11
CA ALA A 166 3.45 -3.60 16.30
C ALA A 166 2.76 -2.53 17.16
N ILE A 167 2.84 -1.28 16.71
CA ILE A 167 2.13 -0.12 17.27
C ILE A 167 0.81 -0.01 16.54
N PRO A 168 -0.34 -0.31 17.20
CA PRO A 168 -1.65 -0.20 16.58
C PRO A 168 -1.93 1.24 16.14
N GLN A 169 -2.47 1.42 14.95
CA GLN A 169 -3.00 2.71 14.50
C GLN A 169 -4.51 2.76 14.75
N PRO A 170 -5.06 3.97 14.99
CA PRO A 170 -6.50 4.16 15.13
C PRO A 170 -7.25 3.75 13.85
N ASP A 171 -8.44 3.16 14.03
CA ASP A 171 -9.32 2.74 12.93
C ASP A 171 -10.79 2.73 13.39
N PRO A 172 -11.65 3.62 12.89
CA PRO A 172 -11.34 4.74 12.00
C PRO A 172 -10.42 5.81 12.65
N TYR A 173 -9.75 6.60 11.82
CA TYR A 173 -8.90 7.72 12.26
C TYR A 173 -9.37 9.07 11.72
N CYS A 174 -9.61 10.03 12.62
CA CYS A 174 -9.96 11.39 12.27
C CYS A 174 -8.71 12.20 11.89
N PHE A 175 -8.51 12.45 10.61
CA PHE A 175 -7.32 13.14 10.13
C PHE A 175 -7.53 14.66 10.08
N LYS A 176 -6.78 15.40 10.91
CA LYS A 176 -6.70 16.87 10.92
C LYS A 176 -8.07 17.58 10.88
N TRP A 177 -9.04 17.12 11.67
CA TRP A 177 -10.31 17.84 11.81
C TRP A 177 -10.08 19.23 12.40
N GLN A 178 -10.67 20.23 11.77
CA GLN A 178 -10.55 21.63 12.17
C GLN A 178 -11.95 22.22 12.38
N PRO A 179 -12.11 23.14 13.36
CA PRO A 179 -13.37 23.83 13.61
C PRO A 179 -13.57 24.95 12.57
N ASN A 180 -13.78 24.57 11.31
CA ASN A 180 -14.11 25.50 10.24
C ASN A 180 -15.64 25.73 10.20
N PRO A 181 -16.09 26.95 9.86
CA PRO A 181 -17.50 27.23 9.63
C PRO A 181 -18.01 26.52 8.36
N GLY A 182 -19.33 26.37 8.25
CA GLY A 182 -20.00 25.87 7.06
C GLY A 182 -20.53 24.43 7.18
N PRO A 183 -21.38 23.99 6.23
CA PRO A 183 -21.88 22.62 6.14
C PRO A 183 -20.74 21.59 6.12
N LYS A 184 -20.93 20.47 6.81
CA LYS A 184 -19.87 19.48 6.98
C LYS A 184 -19.95 18.37 5.94
N VAL A 185 -18.80 18.04 5.36
CA VAL A 185 -18.65 17.00 4.34
C VAL A 185 -17.75 15.91 4.88
N GLY A 186 -18.28 14.70 5.02
CA GLY A 186 -17.49 13.52 5.33
C GLY A 186 -16.57 13.17 4.16
N LEU A 187 -15.28 12.95 4.43
CA LEU A 187 -14.31 12.59 3.40
C LEU A 187 -13.61 11.30 3.80
N ILE A 188 -13.93 10.19 3.16
CA ILE A 188 -13.47 8.85 3.55
C ILE A 188 -12.37 8.38 2.61
N PHE A 189 -11.22 8.00 3.16
CA PHE A 189 -10.09 7.43 2.41
C PHE A 189 -9.54 6.19 3.10
N TYR A 190 -8.74 5.40 2.39
CA TYR A 190 -8.00 4.32 3.02
C TYR A 190 -6.93 4.85 3.97
N ARG A 191 -6.83 4.23 5.16
CA ARG A 191 -5.80 4.48 6.17
C ARG A 191 -4.39 4.26 5.64
N SER A 192 -4.21 3.40 4.64
CA SER A 192 -2.92 3.14 4.00
C SER A 192 -2.27 4.39 3.41
N LEU A 193 -3.04 5.38 2.97
CA LEU A 193 -2.51 6.67 2.50
C LEU A 193 -1.78 7.40 3.63
N TRP A 194 -2.39 7.47 4.81
CA TRP A 194 -1.74 8.05 5.99
C TRP A 194 -0.59 7.21 6.50
N SER A 195 -0.75 5.88 6.57
CA SER A 195 0.30 4.96 7.00
C SER A 195 1.54 4.98 6.09
N SER A 196 1.42 5.40 4.83
CA SER A 196 2.53 5.59 3.89
C SER A 196 2.98 7.06 3.74
N ALA A 197 2.39 7.95 4.53
CA ALA A 197 2.54 9.40 4.45
C ALA A 197 2.23 9.97 3.05
N ASP A 198 1.40 9.29 2.27
CA ASP A 198 0.86 9.72 0.99
C ASP A 198 -0.40 10.57 1.27
N LEU A 199 -0.20 11.87 1.53
CA LEU A 199 -1.25 12.74 2.08
C LEU A 199 -1.78 13.78 1.08
N ASP A 200 -1.12 13.95 -0.06
CA ASP A 200 -1.37 15.06 -0.98
C ASP A 200 -2.82 15.07 -1.48
N VAL A 201 -3.40 13.90 -1.78
CA VAL A 201 -4.81 13.79 -2.19
C VAL A 201 -5.78 14.14 -1.04
N LEU A 202 -5.48 13.75 0.20
CA LEU A 202 -6.29 14.11 1.37
C LEU A 202 -6.30 15.63 1.56
N GLU A 203 -5.13 16.26 1.49
CA GLU A 203 -4.96 17.69 1.70
C GLU A 203 -5.55 18.51 0.54
N SER A 204 -5.35 18.07 -0.71
CA SER A 204 -5.93 18.70 -1.90
C SER A 204 -7.45 18.68 -1.87
N CYS A 205 -8.06 17.52 -1.57
CA CYS A 205 -9.52 17.43 -1.48
C CYS A 205 -10.06 18.29 -0.33
N ALA A 206 -9.43 18.28 0.85
CA ALA A 206 -9.86 19.14 1.94
C ALA A 206 -9.67 20.64 1.65
N SER A 207 -8.64 21.03 0.90
CA SER A 207 -8.50 22.42 0.45
C SER A 207 -9.67 22.81 -0.45
N ALA A 208 -9.95 22.01 -1.48
CA ALA A 208 -11.04 22.30 -2.42
C ALA A 208 -12.41 22.38 -1.74
N ILE A 209 -12.69 21.54 -0.73
CA ILE A 209 -13.91 21.63 0.09
C ILE A 209 -13.95 22.96 0.87
N ARG A 210 -12.84 23.38 1.47
CA ARG A 210 -12.77 24.64 2.22
C ARG A 210 -12.92 25.86 1.31
N ASP A 211 -12.38 25.81 0.09
CA ASP A 211 -12.41 26.92 -0.87
C ASP A 211 -13.84 27.28 -1.31
N VAL A 212 -14.77 26.32 -1.25
CA VAL A 212 -16.20 26.54 -1.49
C VAL A 212 -17.02 26.80 -0.21
N GLY A 213 -16.35 27.04 0.92
CA GLY A 213 -16.99 27.38 2.20
C GLY A 213 -17.57 26.19 2.97
N LEU A 214 -17.15 24.97 2.66
CA LEU A 214 -17.58 23.75 3.33
C LEU A 214 -16.52 23.26 4.33
N CYS A 215 -16.94 22.38 5.25
CA CYS A 215 -16.11 21.92 6.36
C CYS A 215 -15.77 20.43 6.24
N PRO A 216 -14.54 20.06 5.80
CA PRO A 216 -14.19 18.66 5.63
C PRO A 216 -14.02 17.91 6.96
N ARG A 217 -14.49 16.67 6.99
CA ARG A 217 -14.33 15.69 8.07
C ARG A 217 -13.67 14.44 7.51
N ILE A 218 -12.34 14.47 7.44
CA ILE A 218 -11.55 13.36 6.88
C ILE A 218 -11.53 12.18 7.86
N VAL A 219 -12.05 11.04 7.44
CA VAL A 219 -12.03 9.79 8.19
C VAL A 219 -11.24 8.76 7.39
N LEU A 220 -10.19 8.22 7.99
CA LEU A 220 -9.35 7.19 7.38
C LEU A 220 -9.70 5.82 7.94
N VAL A 221 -9.85 4.83 7.07
CA VAL A 221 -10.32 3.49 7.45
C VAL A 221 -9.46 2.39 6.84
N SER A 222 -9.26 1.26 7.52
CA SER A 222 -8.64 0.10 6.86
C SER A 222 -9.57 -0.54 5.83
N SER A 223 -10.84 -0.74 6.19
CA SER A 223 -11.84 -1.40 5.37
C SER A 223 -13.25 -1.07 5.83
N LEU A 224 -14.10 -0.65 4.89
CA LEU A 224 -15.53 -0.49 5.17
C LEU A 224 -16.30 -1.82 5.15
N ARG A 225 -15.63 -2.96 4.97
CA ARG A 225 -16.26 -4.29 5.13
C ARG A 225 -16.25 -4.80 6.57
N ASP A 226 -15.48 -4.15 7.44
CA ASP A 226 -15.45 -4.47 8.86
C ASP A 226 -16.58 -3.71 9.57
N GLU A 227 -17.49 -4.46 10.21
CA GLU A 227 -18.66 -3.92 10.90
C GLU A 227 -18.28 -2.96 12.04
N LEU A 228 -17.18 -3.22 12.75
CA LEU A 228 -16.72 -2.34 13.83
C LEU A 228 -16.21 -1.01 13.26
N VAL A 229 -15.52 -1.06 12.11
CA VAL A 229 -15.07 0.15 11.40
C VAL A 229 -16.27 0.93 10.86
N GLN A 230 -17.27 0.25 10.26
CA GLN A 230 -18.50 0.90 9.82
C GLN A 230 -19.21 1.61 10.97
N GLU A 231 -19.35 0.95 12.12
CA GLU A 231 -20.01 1.51 13.29
C GLU A 231 -19.26 2.74 13.82
N GLY A 232 -17.93 2.69 13.89
CA GLY A 232 -17.10 3.84 14.26
C GLY A 232 -17.27 5.02 13.29
N VAL A 233 -17.24 4.76 11.98
CA VAL A 233 -17.44 5.80 10.94
C VAL A 233 -18.82 6.43 11.08
N ARG A 234 -19.85 5.60 11.25
CA ARG A 234 -21.24 6.04 11.43
C ARG A 234 -21.35 6.99 12.63
N GLN A 235 -20.86 6.58 13.79
CA GLN A 235 -20.91 7.39 15.00
C GLN A 235 -20.19 8.73 14.83
N LEU A 236 -18.98 8.72 14.25
CA LEU A 236 -18.19 9.92 14.02
C LEU A 236 -18.90 10.92 13.10
N LEU A 237 -19.40 10.44 11.96
CA LEU A 237 -20.03 11.31 10.95
C LEU A 237 -21.42 11.79 11.38
N GLN A 238 -22.19 10.99 12.12
CA GLN A 238 -23.47 11.43 12.70
C GLN A 238 -23.26 12.46 13.81
N ALA A 239 -22.27 12.27 14.69
CA ALA A 239 -21.94 13.26 15.72
C ALA A 239 -21.53 14.61 15.12
N GLU A 240 -20.90 14.59 13.95
CA GLU A 240 -20.60 15.79 13.19
C GLU A 240 -21.80 16.34 12.42
N ALA A 241 -22.90 15.61 12.25
CA ALA A 241 -24.03 16.00 11.40
C ALA A 241 -23.58 16.35 9.97
N VAL A 242 -22.80 15.47 9.35
CA VAL A 242 -22.42 15.64 7.94
C VAL A 242 -23.64 15.61 7.03
N GLU A 243 -23.62 16.40 5.96
CA GLU A 243 -24.74 16.54 5.00
C GLU A 243 -24.44 15.84 3.66
N LEU A 244 -23.17 15.46 3.45
CA LEU A 244 -22.65 14.83 2.24
C LEU A 244 -21.45 13.96 2.61
N VAL A 245 -21.28 12.81 1.97
CA VAL A 245 -20.07 12.01 2.06
C VAL A 245 -19.41 11.91 0.69
N LEU A 246 -18.10 12.17 0.66
CA LEU A 246 -17.21 11.86 -0.45
C LEU A 246 -16.37 10.64 -0.04
N CYS A 247 -16.54 9.52 -0.73
CA CYS A 247 -15.90 8.27 -0.39
C CYS A 247 -14.91 7.85 -1.48
N ALA A 248 -13.63 7.70 -1.13
CA ALA A 248 -12.58 7.29 -2.05
C ALA A 248 -12.10 5.84 -1.82
N THR A 249 -12.71 5.12 -0.87
CA THR A 249 -12.41 3.69 -0.69
C THR A 249 -13.04 2.88 -1.81
N GLY A 250 -12.31 1.87 -2.28
CA GLY A 250 -12.85 0.85 -3.18
C GLY A 250 -13.69 -0.17 -2.44
N PHE A 251 -14.34 -1.04 -3.23
CA PHE A 251 -15.27 -2.08 -2.80
C PHE A 251 -16.57 -1.56 -2.15
N ALA A 252 -17.59 -2.41 -2.20
CA ALA A 252 -18.79 -2.25 -1.38
C ALA A 252 -18.46 -2.45 0.11
N SER A 253 -19.20 -1.74 0.96
CA SER A 253 -19.21 -1.91 2.42
C SER A 253 -19.84 -3.24 2.82
N VAL A 254 -20.79 -3.73 2.05
CA VAL A 254 -21.40 -5.05 2.22
C VAL A 254 -20.77 -6.09 1.30
N LYS A 255 -20.94 -7.37 1.65
CA LYS A 255 -20.59 -8.47 0.76
C LYS A 255 -21.66 -8.61 -0.32
N ALA A 256 -21.28 -9.21 -1.46
CA ALA A 256 -22.15 -9.30 -2.63
C ALA A 256 -23.42 -10.17 -2.37
N ASP A 257 -23.32 -11.16 -1.49
CA ASP A 257 -24.42 -12.02 -1.04
C ASP A 257 -25.42 -11.30 -0.10
N GLU A 258 -25.02 -10.17 0.46
CA GLU A 258 -25.83 -9.34 1.37
C GLU A 258 -26.35 -8.06 0.69
N ALA A 259 -26.04 -7.87 -0.60
CA ALA A 259 -26.37 -6.64 -1.34
C ALA A 259 -27.88 -6.33 -1.39
N GLU A 260 -28.74 -7.36 -1.31
CA GLU A 260 -30.20 -7.18 -1.26
C GLU A 260 -30.68 -6.50 0.03
N ALA A 261 -29.93 -6.61 1.14
CA ALA A 261 -30.23 -5.92 2.39
C ALA A 261 -29.87 -4.41 2.34
N GLY A 262 -29.25 -3.96 1.24
CA GLY A 262 -28.69 -2.63 1.08
C GLY A 262 -27.42 -2.44 1.90
N ALA A 263 -27.02 -1.19 2.11
CA ALA A 263 -25.79 -0.84 2.82
C ALA A 263 -26.09 -0.15 4.16
N PRO A 264 -26.01 -0.87 5.31
CA PRO A 264 -26.42 -0.36 6.62
C PRO A 264 -25.73 0.95 7.03
N LEU A 265 -24.43 1.08 6.76
CA LEU A 265 -23.67 2.30 7.03
C LEU A 265 -24.29 3.52 6.35
N TRP A 266 -24.55 3.43 5.04
CA TRP A 266 -25.03 4.57 4.24
C TRP A 266 -26.51 4.86 4.52
N GLN A 267 -27.33 3.82 4.72
CA GLN A 267 -28.74 3.97 5.11
C GLN A 267 -28.88 4.68 6.47
N ALA A 268 -28.04 4.30 7.45
CA ALA A 268 -28.07 4.92 8.77
C ALA A 268 -27.54 6.37 8.77
N LEU A 269 -26.61 6.71 7.87
CA LEU A 269 -26.16 8.08 7.68
C LEU A 269 -27.23 8.94 6.98
N GLY A 270 -27.97 8.37 6.03
CA GLY A 270 -29.11 9.02 5.39
C GLY A 270 -28.76 10.25 4.55
N VAL A 271 -27.51 10.34 4.08
CA VAL A 271 -27.01 11.45 3.25
C VAL A 271 -26.46 10.95 1.91
N PRO A 272 -26.37 11.80 0.88
CA PRO A 272 -25.76 11.41 -0.40
C PRO A 272 -24.30 10.97 -0.21
N VAL A 273 -23.91 9.91 -0.91
CA VAL A 273 -22.53 9.39 -0.93
C VAL A 273 -22.01 9.44 -2.36
N LEU A 274 -21.02 10.30 -2.61
CA LEU A 274 -20.34 10.40 -3.90
C LEU A 274 -19.04 9.61 -3.87
N GLN A 275 -18.84 8.74 -4.86
CA GLN A 275 -17.62 7.96 -5.01
C GLN A 275 -16.54 8.79 -5.74
N LEU A 276 -15.44 9.08 -5.05
CA LEU A 276 -14.23 9.64 -5.65
C LEU A 276 -13.36 8.50 -6.19
N LEU A 277 -12.80 8.71 -7.38
CA LEU A 277 -11.98 7.71 -8.06
C LEU A 277 -10.49 8.08 -7.95
N CYS A 278 -9.66 7.11 -7.59
CA CYS A 278 -8.21 7.25 -7.49
C CYS A 278 -7.58 6.30 -8.52
N SER A 279 -7.14 6.80 -9.68
CA SER A 279 -6.68 5.89 -10.72
C SER A 279 -5.34 5.26 -10.35
N THR A 280 -5.23 3.94 -10.54
CA THR A 280 -3.96 3.20 -10.39
C THR A 280 -3.03 3.38 -11.58
N LEU A 281 -3.48 4.09 -12.63
CA LEU A 281 -2.70 4.43 -13.81
C LEU A 281 -2.20 5.89 -13.75
N PRO A 282 -1.06 6.18 -14.40
CA PRO A 282 -0.64 7.55 -14.68
C PRO A 282 -1.68 8.32 -15.51
N LYS A 283 -1.81 9.62 -15.25
CA LYS A 283 -2.74 10.53 -15.94
C LYS A 283 -2.55 10.52 -17.44
N GLN A 284 -1.30 10.50 -17.92
CA GLN A 284 -1.00 10.47 -19.35
C GLN A 284 -1.51 9.18 -20.01
N ARG A 285 -1.42 8.04 -19.32
CA ARG A 285 -1.96 6.77 -19.83
C ARG A 285 -3.48 6.78 -19.86
N TRP A 286 -4.11 7.29 -18.80
CA TRP A 286 -5.56 7.44 -18.76
C TRP A 286 -6.06 8.36 -19.89
N HIS A 287 -5.42 9.51 -20.09
CA HIS A 287 -5.78 10.47 -21.13
C HIS A 287 -5.66 9.89 -22.55
N ASN A 288 -4.66 9.04 -22.79
CA ASN A 288 -4.44 8.40 -24.08
C ASN A 288 -5.24 7.10 -24.27
N SER A 289 -5.95 6.65 -23.23
CA SER A 289 -6.74 5.42 -23.25
C SER A 289 -8.13 5.68 -23.83
N SER A 290 -8.57 4.82 -24.76
CA SER A 290 -9.94 4.86 -25.28
C SER A 290 -10.99 4.27 -24.33
N VAL A 291 -10.56 3.63 -23.25
CA VAL A 291 -11.44 2.99 -22.25
C VAL A 291 -11.41 3.69 -20.88
N GLY A 292 -10.55 4.69 -20.71
CA GLY A 292 -10.38 5.40 -19.44
C GLY A 292 -9.76 4.50 -18.36
N LEU A 293 -10.54 4.13 -17.35
CA LEU A 293 -10.10 3.31 -16.22
C LEU A 293 -9.83 1.86 -16.64
N GLY A 294 -8.79 1.25 -16.06
CA GLY A 294 -8.51 -0.17 -16.26
C GLY A 294 -9.56 -1.08 -15.61
N PRO A 295 -9.64 -2.37 -15.99
CA PRO A 295 -10.63 -3.31 -15.46
C PRO A 295 -10.65 -3.43 -13.93
N LEU A 296 -9.47 -3.32 -13.30
CA LEU A 296 -9.32 -3.37 -11.84
C LEU A 296 -9.97 -2.13 -11.19
N ASP A 297 -9.62 -0.93 -11.63
CA ASP A 297 -10.19 0.32 -11.12
C ASP A 297 -11.70 0.37 -11.36
N LEU A 298 -12.16 -0.02 -12.55
CA LEU A 298 -13.58 -0.04 -12.87
C LEU A 298 -14.37 -0.97 -11.94
N SER A 299 -13.83 -2.16 -11.68
CA SER A 299 -14.48 -3.15 -10.81
C SER A 299 -14.47 -2.68 -9.34
N MET A 300 -13.32 -2.24 -8.84
CA MET A 300 -13.13 -1.89 -7.44
C MET A 300 -13.74 -0.53 -7.05
N GLN A 301 -13.75 0.43 -7.97
CA GLN A 301 -14.08 1.82 -7.65
C GLN A 301 -15.40 2.29 -8.27
N VAL A 302 -15.98 1.52 -9.20
CA VAL A 302 -17.28 1.87 -9.82
C VAL A 302 -18.29 0.76 -9.57
N ALA A 303 -18.12 -0.42 -10.18
CA ALA A 303 -19.14 -1.47 -10.16
C ALA A 303 -19.46 -1.99 -8.75
N LEU A 304 -18.45 -2.22 -7.90
CA LEU A 304 -18.70 -2.68 -6.52
C LEU A 304 -19.29 -1.57 -5.64
N PRO A 305 -18.76 -0.33 -5.62
CA PRO A 305 -19.41 0.77 -4.90
C PRO A 305 -20.85 1.10 -5.33
N GLU A 306 -21.26 0.80 -6.56
CA GLU A 306 -22.65 0.95 -6.99
C GLU A 306 -23.62 0.02 -6.23
N LEU A 307 -23.15 -1.14 -5.74
CA LEU A 307 -23.95 -2.04 -4.89
C LEU A 307 -24.30 -1.39 -3.54
N ASP A 308 -23.46 -0.48 -3.06
CA ASP A 308 -23.72 0.31 -1.86
C ASP A 308 -24.69 1.48 -2.12
N GLY A 309 -25.09 1.71 -3.39
CA GLY A 309 -25.86 2.87 -3.81
C GLY A 309 -25.05 4.17 -3.88
N ARG A 310 -23.71 4.09 -3.92
CA ARG A 310 -22.86 5.29 -4.06
C ARG A 310 -22.98 5.87 -5.47
N ILE A 311 -23.03 7.19 -5.57
CA ILE A 311 -23.12 7.91 -6.85
C ILE A 311 -21.70 8.08 -7.40
N SER A 312 -21.43 7.50 -8.57
CA SER A 312 -20.14 7.62 -9.24
C SER A 312 -19.77 9.09 -9.51
N GLY A 313 -18.62 9.51 -8.98
CA GLY A 313 -18.05 10.84 -9.18
C GLY A 313 -16.94 10.84 -10.22
N ARG A 314 -15.91 11.66 -9.98
CA ARG A 314 -14.77 11.86 -10.89
C ARG A 314 -13.47 11.28 -10.34
N ILE A 315 -12.47 11.19 -11.20
CA ILE A 315 -11.10 10.91 -10.79
C ILE A 315 -10.53 12.15 -10.11
N VAL A 316 -9.99 11.99 -8.90
CA VAL A 316 -9.40 13.07 -8.09
C VAL A 316 -7.88 12.98 -7.98
N CYS A 317 -7.30 11.82 -8.26
CA CYS A 317 -5.86 11.63 -8.31
C CYS A 317 -5.47 10.48 -9.23
N PHE A 318 -4.20 10.51 -9.65
CA PHE A 318 -3.57 9.49 -10.49
C PHE A 318 -2.32 8.97 -9.80
N LYS A 319 -2.07 7.67 -9.94
CA LYS A 319 -0.84 7.07 -9.46
C LYS A 319 0.30 7.40 -10.41
N GLU A 320 1.22 8.22 -9.95
CA GLU A 320 2.32 8.75 -10.75
C GLU A 320 3.67 8.26 -10.22
N LEU A 321 4.65 8.18 -11.12
CA LEU A 321 6.05 8.05 -10.73
C LEU A 321 6.49 9.39 -10.11
N TYR A 322 6.75 9.39 -8.79
CA TYR A 322 7.12 10.61 -8.08
C TYR A 322 8.62 10.91 -8.22
N ARG A 323 9.46 9.94 -7.87
CA ARG A 323 10.92 10.07 -7.97
C ARG A 323 11.60 8.70 -8.00
N ALA A 324 12.82 8.66 -8.51
CA ALA A 324 13.76 7.60 -8.19
C ALA A 324 14.41 7.93 -6.84
N ASP A 325 14.30 7.05 -5.86
CA ASP A 325 15.00 7.23 -4.58
C ASP A 325 16.43 6.73 -4.71
N ALA A 326 17.41 7.62 -4.53
CA ALA A 326 18.82 7.28 -4.71
C ALA A 326 19.35 6.30 -3.64
N ALA A 327 18.77 6.30 -2.44
CA ALA A 327 19.21 5.40 -1.38
C ALA A 327 18.68 3.99 -1.62
N LEU A 328 17.41 3.86 -2.03
CA LEU A 328 16.77 2.57 -2.32
C LEU A 328 17.06 2.05 -3.74
N GLU A 329 17.49 2.93 -4.63
CA GLU A 329 17.61 2.74 -6.09
C GLU A 329 16.33 2.21 -6.73
N CYS A 330 15.18 2.75 -6.32
CA CYS A 330 13.89 2.33 -6.85
C CYS A 330 12.99 3.50 -7.20
N ALA A 331 12.11 3.26 -8.17
CA ALA A 331 10.96 4.11 -8.43
C ALA A 331 10.05 4.14 -7.19
N VAL A 332 9.65 5.35 -6.79
CA VAL A 332 8.65 5.59 -5.76
C VAL A 332 7.42 6.17 -6.43
N GLN A 333 6.27 5.52 -6.20
CA GLN A 333 4.99 5.93 -6.75
C GLN A 333 4.18 6.70 -5.70
N HIS A 334 3.31 7.60 -6.14
CA HIS A 334 2.50 8.44 -5.27
C HIS A 334 1.17 8.79 -5.94
N TYR A 335 0.10 9.00 -5.16
CA TYR A 335 -1.15 9.53 -5.70
C TYR A 335 -1.08 11.05 -5.87
N CYS A 336 -0.83 11.50 -7.10
CA CYS A 336 -0.79 12.92 -7.44
C CYS A 336 -2.21 13.46 -7.64
N PRO A 337 -2.62 14.52 -6.90
CA PRO A 337 -3.94 15.13 -7.08
C PRO A 337 -4.13 15.72 -8.48
N ASP A 338 -5.34 15.60 -9.04
CA ASP A 338 -5.67 16.16 -10.36
C ASP A 338 -6.02 17.67 -10.32
N GLY A 339 -6.16 18.23 -9.12
CA GLY A 339 -6.47 19.65 -8.91
C GLY A 339 -7.93 20.04 -9.09
N VAL A 340 -8.84 19.07 -9.27
CA VAL A 340 -10.28 19.30 -9.44
C VAL A 340 -11.06 18.38 -8.49
N LEU A 341 -11.81 18.97 -7.55
CA LEU A 341 -12.77 18.25 -6.69
C LEU A 341 -14.21 18.53 -7.08
#